data_AF-A0A5C4JJL0-F1
#
_entry.id   AF-A0A5C4JJL0-F1
#
_cell.length_a   1.000
_cell.length_b   1.000
_cell.length_c   1.000
_cell.angle_alpha   90.00
_cell.angle_beta   90.00
_cell.angle_gamma   90.00
#
_symmetry.space_group_name_H-M   'P 1'
#
loop_
_entity.id
_entity.type
_entity.pdbx_description
1 polymer ?
#
loop_
_entity_poly.entity_id
_entity_poly.type
_entity_poly.pdbx_seq_one_letter_code
_entity_poly.pdbx_strand_id
1 'polypeptide(L)'
;MTLGPDPAADPDATPIFGVPAGAAPGAAPGAPGGAPGPGQAPPPARPRAGGRTWHRFHYAVGVFLIAYGVTGLLSGFLLWSDRQDEIDGYFASGPATGMLVLVKLVEGALVLCAVAGVALRRDILFVPSTAGWMAGFAMFAVLDVFTGRWGGLAEHLLYLAGFVVLLFLSYGLSAKAQLASAPRQEGDTPPGDSPDDGSSSGPHRLTRTQEFALQAINRAAALTGPRPRPGRHD
;
A
#
# COMPACT_ATOMS: atom_id res chain seq x y z
N MET A 1 4.76 -20.76 47.24
CA MET A 1 5.47 -20.44 45.98
C MET A 1 4.44 -20.44 44.86
N THR A 2 3.94 -19.26 44.50
CA THR A 2 2.93 -19.03 43.47
C THR A 2 3.63 -18.68 42.15
N LEU A 3 3.48 -19.54 41.15
CA LEU A 3 3.91 -19.30 39.77
C LEU A 3 3.00 -18.22 39.16
N GLY A 4 3.56 -17.04 38.86
CA GLY A 4 2.90 -16.03 38.06
C GLY A 4 2.87 -16.42 36.58
N PRO A 5 1.88 -15.95 35.80
CA PRO A 5 1.80 -16.22 34.36
C PRO A 5 2.93 -15.50 33.60
N ASP A 6 3.57 -16.24 32.69
CA ASP A 6 4.57 -15.74 31.74
C ASP A 6 4.00 -14.56 30.93
N PRO A 7 4.69 -13.42 30.85
CA PRO A 7 4.29 -12.34 29.96
C PRO A 7 4.58 -12.76 28.50
N ALA A 8 3.49 -13.02 27.78
CA ALA A 8 3.32 -12.82 26.35
C ALA A 8 4.58 -13.00 25.47
N ALA A 9 4.70 -14.18 24.86
CA ALA A 9 5.46 -14.34 23.63
C ALA A 9 4.97 -13.30 22.60
N ASP A 10 5.87 -12.43 22.16
CA ASP A 10 5.63 -11.43 21.14
C ASP A 10 5.18 -12.10 19.82
N PRO A 11 3.96 -11.85 19.31
CA PRO A 11 3.52 -12.39 18.02
C PRO A 11 4.29 -11.81 16.82
N ASP A 12 5.17 -10.82 17.02
CA ASP A 12 6.05 -10.24 16.00
C ASP A 12 7.43 -10.91 15.88
N ALA A 13 7.80 -11.81 16.80
CA ALA A 13 9.04 -12.57 16.71
C ALA A 13 8.97 -13.59 15.56
N THR A 14 9.47 -13.20 14.38
CA THR A 14 9.61 -14.13 13.25
C THR A 14 10.89 -14.94 13.45
N PRO A 15 10.86 -16.28 13.40
CA PRO A 15 12.10 -17.06 13.36
C PRO A 15 12.84 -16.73 12.06
N ILE A 16 14.06 -16.21 12.20
CA ILE A 16 14.96 -15.98 11.06
C ILE A 16 15.43 -17.36 10.59
N PHE A 17 14.72 -17.96 9.63
CA PHE A 17 15.27 -19.03 8.82
C PHE A 17 16.30 -18.42 7.88
N GLY A 18 17.56 -18.81 8.08
CA GLY A 18 18.72 -18.32 7.35
C GLY A 18 18.58 -18.54 5.84
N VAL A 19 18.65 -17.45 5.09
CA VAL A 19 19.04 -17.48 3.68
C VAL A 19 20.55 -17.26 3.66
N PRO A 20 21.35 -18.15 3.07
CA PRO A 20 22.78 -17.92 2.94
C PRO A 20 22.99 -16.69 2.06
N ALA A 21 23.82 -15.75 2.54
CA ALA A 21 24.27 -14.61 1.77
C ALA A 21 24.97 -15.12 0.50
N GLY A 22 24.31 -14.95 -0.65
CA GLY A 22 24.90 -15.22 -1.94
C GLY A 22 26.12 -14.33 -2.13
N ALA A 23 27.29 -14.97 -2.22
CA ALA A 23 28.56 -14.34 -2.54
C ALA A 23 28.48 -13.60 -3.87
N ALA A 24 28.89 -12.33 -3.89
CA ALA A 24 29.11 -11.57 -5.11
C ALA A 24 30.34 -12.13 -5.85
N PRO A 25 30.31 -12.26 -7.20
CA PRO A 25 31.47 -12.72 -7.94
C PRO A 25 32.47 -11.57 -8.19
N GLY A 26 33.71 -11.79 -7.76
CA GLY A 26 34.94 -11.34 -8.41
C GLY A 26 35.30 -9.85 -8.35
N ALA A 27 35.95 -9.42 -7.26
CA ALA A 27 36.86 -8.27 -7.32
C ALA A 27 38.31 -8.81 -7.39
N ALA A 28 39.00 -8.52 -8.49
CA ALA A 28 40.39 -8.86 -8.72
C ALA A 28 41.33 -8.14 -7.71
N PRO A 29 42.49 -8.72 -7.36
CA PRO A 29 43.41 -8.11 -6.41
C PRO A 29 44.32 -7.10 -7.12
N GLY A 30 44.29 -5.83 -6.68
CA GLY A 30 45.34 -4.86 -7.01
C GLY A 30 44.94 -3.39 -6.95
N ALA A 31 45.06 -2.77 -5.78
CA ALA A 31 45.52 -1.37 -5.61
C ALA A 31 45.75 -1.07 -4.11
N PRO A 32 46.86 -0.41 -3.73
CA PRO A 32 47.18 -0.10 -2.34
C PRO A 32 46.28 1.02 -1.79
N GLY A 33 45.95 0.91 -0.50
CA GLY A 33 44.97 1.75 0.19
C GLY A 33 45.28 3.25 0.17
N GLY A 34 44.30 4.02 -0.29
CA GLY A 34 44.14 5.43 0.05
C GLY A 34 43.15 5.54 1.20
N ALA A 35 43.59 6.08 2.34
CA ALA A 35 42.70 6.46 3.43
C ALA A 35 41.72 7.56 2.94
N PRO A 36 40.43 7.50 3.30
CA PRO A 36 39.49 8.56 2.95
C PRO A 36 39.88 9.85 3.67
N GLY A 37 40.16 10.90 2.89
CA GLY A 37 40.47 12.23 3.43
C GLY A 37 39.27 12.85 4.15
N PRO A 38 39.51 13.75 5.13
CA PRO A 38 38.46 14.48 5.83
C PRO A 38 37.77 15.42 4.83
N GLY A 39 36.59 15.04 4.34
CA GLY A 39 35.85 15.80 3.33
C GLY A 39 35.07 14.96 2.32
N GLN A 40 35.22 13.64 2.31
CA GLN A 40 34.31 12.78 1.55
C GLN A 40 32.99 12.65 2.32
N ALA A 41 32.03 13.49 1.94
CA ALA A 41 30.64 13.31 2.33
C ALA A 41 30.21 11.88 1.91
N PRO A 42 29.56 11.12 2.80
CA PRO A 42 29.00 9.82 2.42
C PRO A 42 28.11 10.01 1.19
N PRO A 43 28.10 9.07 0.24
CA PRO A 43 27.20 9.16 -0.91
C PRO A 43 25.78 9.38 -0.37
N PRO A 44 24.98 10.26 -0.99
CA PRO A 44 23.63 10.55 -0.52
C PRO A 44 22.93 9.21 -0.36
N ALA A 45 22.48 8.93 0.87
CA ALA A 45 21.65 7.78 1.13
C ALA A 45 20.51 7.86 0.12
N ARG A 46 20.50 6.93 -0.85
CA ARG A 46 19.39 6.85 -1.81
C ARG A 46 18.13 6.91 -0.96
N PRO A 47 17.15 7.77 -1.30
CA PRO A 47 15.88 7.73 -0.59
C PRO A 47 15.47 6.27 -0.55
N ARG A 48 15.28 5.71 0.65
CA ARG A 48 14.82 4.33 0.79
C ARG A 48 13.54 4.27 -0.04
N ALA A 49 13.66 3.72 -1.24
CA ALA A 49 12.60 3.69 -2.22
C ALA A 49 11.48 2.85 -1.62
N GLY A 50 10.40 3.51 -1.21
CA GLY A 50 9.26 2.88 -0.54
C GLY A 50 9.63 2.33 0.82
N GLY A 51 9.22 3.04 1.89
CA GLY A 51 8.96 2.35 3.16
C GLY A 51 8.12 1.11 2.83
N ARG A 52 8.54 -0.07 3.33
CA ARG A 52 7.86 -1.35 3.08
C ARG A 52 6.35 -1.17 3.33
N THR A 53 5.56 -0.96 2.29
CA THR A 53 4.08 -0.87 2.36
C THR A 53 3.44 -2.25 2.57
N TRP A 54 4.25 -3.30 2.54
CA TRP A 54 3.80 -4.68 2.59
C TRP A 54 3.55 -5.17 4.01
N HIS A 55 2.26 -5.24 4.38
CA HIS A 55 1.81 -5.87 5.63
C HIS A 55 1.49 -7.37 5.45
N ARG A 56 1.61 -8.20 6.50
CA ARG A 56 1.29 -9.66 6.44
C ARG A 56 -0.12 -9.97 5.91
N PHE A 57 -1.08 -9.07 6.14
CA PHE A 57 -2.46 -9.20 5.64
C PHE A 57 -2.57 -9.16 4.11
N HIS A 58 -1.60 -8.56 3.41
CA HIS A 58 -1.54 -8.59 1.95
C HIS A 58 -1.39 -10.01 1.39
N TYR A 59 -0.81 -10.94 2.15
CA TYR A 59 -0.76 -12.34 1.74
C TYR A 59 -2.16 -12.97 1.74
N ALA A 60 -2.98 -12.70 2.75
CA ALA A 60 -4.34 -13.24 2.81
C ALA A 60 -5.19 -12.72 1.64
N VAL A 61 -5.13 -11.40 1.37
CA VAL A 61 -5.81 -10.81 0.21
C VAL A 61 -5.29 -11.38 -1.10
N GLY A 62 -3.96 -11.42 -1.27
CA GLY A 62 -3.35 -11.94 -2.49
C GLY A 62 -3.70 -13.41 -2.76
N VAL A 63 -3.63 -14.26 -1.73
CA VAL A 63 -4.02 -15.68 -1.82
C VAL A 63 -5.50 -15.81 -2.16
N PHE A 64 -6.37 -15.02 -1.55
CA PHE A 64 -7.79 -15.01 -1.90
C PHE A 64 -8.00 -14.65 -3.38
N LEU A 65 -7.39 -13.57 -3.88
CA LEU A 65 -7.53 -13.14 -5.28
C LEU A 65 -7.04 -14.21 -6.25
N ILE A 66 -5.92 -14.87 -5.93
CA ILE A 66 -5.38 -15.96 -6.72
C ILE A 66 -6.32 -17.16 -6.71
N ALA A 67 -6.76 -17.62 -5.53
CA ALA A 67 -7.64 -18.77 -5.41
C ALA A 67 -8.99 -18.52 -6.10
N TYR A 68 -9.58 -17.34 -5.91
CA TYR A 68 -10.82 -16.91 -6.55
C TYR A 68 -10.67 -16.92 -8.08
N GLY A 69 -9.64 -16.25 -8.60
CA GLY A 69 -9.44 -16.15 -10.04
C GLY A 69 -9.06 -17.48 -10.70
N VAL A 70 -8.24 -18.31 -10.04
CA VAL A 70 -7.94 -19.68 -10.52
C VAL A 70 -9.20 -20.53 -10.56
N THR A 71 -10.05 -20.44 -9.53
CA THR A 71 -11.34 -21.14 -9.52
C THR A 71 -12.24 -20.63 -10.65
N GLY A 72 -12.29 -19.33 -10.90
CA GLY A 72 -13.06 -18.75 -12.02
C GLY A 72 -12.56 -19.19 -13.40
N LEU A 73 -11.24 -19.29 -13.58
CA LEU A 73 -10.63 -19.83 -14.79
C LEU A 73 -10.94 -21.31 -14.97
N LEU A 74 -10.77 -22.11 -13.92
CA LEU A 74 -11.02 -23.55 -13.95
C LEU A 74 -12.50 -23.85 -14.23
N SER A 75 -13.41 -23.19 -13.52
CA SER A 75 -14.85 -23.30 -13.76
C SER A 75 -15.23 -22.86 -15.17
N GLY A 76 -14.60 -21.79 -15.68
CA GLY A 76 -14.80 -21.34 -17.06
C GLY A 76 -14.35 -22.36 -18.10
N PHE A 77 -13.27 -23.09 -17.83
CA PHE A 77 -12.79 -24.16 -18.70
C PHE A 77 -13.67 -25.41 -18.63
N LEU A 78 -14.09 -25.80 -17.42
CA LEU A 78 -14.94 -26.99 -17.20
C LEU A 78 -16.37 -26.78 -17.73
N LEU A 79 -16.90 -25.57 -17.62
CA LEU A 79 -18.25 -25.19 -18.05
C LEU A 79 -18.22 -24.38 -19.35
N TRP A 80 -17.23 -24.64 -20.22
CA TRP A 80 -16.99 -23.82 -21.40
C TRP A 80 -18.21 -23.75 -22.33
N SER A 81 -18.86 -24.89 -22.59
CA SER A 81 -20.05 -24.96 -23.46
C SER A 81 -21.21 -24.14 -22.88
N ASP A 82 -21.53 -24.35 -21.60
CA ASP A 82 -22.62 -23.63 -20.92
C ASP A 82 -22.39 -22.11 -20.95
N ARG A 83 -21.14 -21.67 -20.77
CA ARG A 83 -20.76 -20.25 -20.85
C ARG A 83 -20.84 -19.69 -22.26
N GLN A 84 -20.53 -20.52 -23.26
CA GLN A 84 -20.67 -20.13 -24.65
C GLN A 84 -22.15 -19.94 -25.01
N ASP A 85 -23.02 -20.88 -24.62
CA ASP A 85 -24.47 -20.80 -24.85
C ASP A 85 -25.08 -19.58 -24.14
N GLU A 86 -24.62 -19.28 -22.92
CA GLU A 86 -25.01 -18.08 -22.17
C GLU A 86 -24.64 -16.79 -22.93
N ILE A 87 -23.41 -16.69 -23.46
CA ILE A 87 -22.97 -15.53 -24.24
C ILE A 87 -23.74 -15.41 -25.57
N ASP A 88 -24.00 -16.52 -26.24
CA ASP A 88 -24.81 -16.52 -27.47
C ASP A 88 -26.23 -15.98 -27.22
N GLY A 89 -26.81 -16.28 -26.05
CA GLY A 89 -28.08 -15.72 -25.60
C GLY A 89 -28.06 -14.19 -25.44
N TYR A 90 -26.93 -13.61 -25.04
CA TYR A 90 -26.78 -12.15 -24.89
C TYR A 90 -26.53 -11.42 -26.22
N PHE A 91 -25.82 -12.04 -27.17
CA PHE A 91 -25.33 -11.37 -28.39
C PHE A 91 -25.98 -11.86 -29.69
N ALA A 92 -27.00 -12.72 -29.62
CA ALA A 92 -27.84 -13.13 -30.74
C ALA A 92 -27.04 -13.54 -32.00
N SER A 93 -26.10 -14.49 -31.86
CA SER A 93 -25.20 -15.05 -32.90
C SER A 93 -23.93 -14.25 -33.25
N GLY A 94 -23.32 -13.59 -32.26
CA GLY A 94 -21.98 -13.00 -32.37
C GLY A 94 -20.83 -14.01 -32.21
N PRO A 95 -19.56 -13.57 -32.25
CA PRO A 95 -18.39 -14.43 -32.02
C PRO A 95 -18.26 -14.79 -30.52
N ALA A 96 -19.24 -15.51 -29.96
CA ALA A 96 -19.31 -15.83 -28.53
C ALA A 96 -18.03 -16.52 -28.03
N THR A 97 -17.48 -17.46 -28.81
CA THR A 97 -16.19 -18.08 -28.51
C THR A 97 -15.06 -17.04 -28.41
N GLY A 98 -14.98 -16.10 -29.35
CA GLY A 98 -13.96 -15.04 -29.35
C GLY A 98 -14.10 -14.11 -28.14
N MET A 99 -15.33 -13.74 -27.78
CA MET A 99 -15.61 -12.94 -26.60
C MET A 99 -15.26 -13.69 -25.31
N LEU A 100 -15.62 -14.97 -25.21
CA LEU A 100 -15.29 -15.80 -24.05
C LEU A 100 -13.77 -15.95 -23.88
N VAL A 101 -13.03 -16.17 -24.98
CA VAL A 101 -11.57 -16.18 -24.96
C VAL A 101 -11.01 -14.84 -24.47
N LEU A 102 -11.52 -13.71 -24.98
CA LEU A 102 -11.08 -12.38 -24.53
C LEU A 102 -11.31 -12.19 -23.03
N VAL A 103 -12.49 -12.54 -22.53
CA VAL A 103 -12.82 -12.47 -21.09
C VAL A 103 -11.85 -13.32 -20.27
N LYS A 104 -11.53 -14.55 -20.72
CA LYS A 104 -10.58 -15.42 -20.00
C LYS A 104 -9.14 -14.93 -20.06
N LEU A 105 -8.73 -14.26 -21.14
CA LEU A 105 -7.44 -13.58 -21.20
C LEU A 105 -7.37 -12.42 -20.18
N VAL A 106 -8.44 -11.64 -20.06
CA VAL A 106 -8.53 -10.58 -19.05
C VAL A 106 -8.49 -11.16 -17.64
N GLU A 107 -9.32 -12.17 -17.33
CA GLU A 107 -9.29 -12.87 -16.03
C GLU A 107 -7.88 -13.42 -15.71
N GLY A 108 -7.24 -14.04 -16.70
CA GLY A 108 -5.86 -14.52 -16.58
C GLY A 108 -4.88 -13.41 -16.24
N ALA A 109 -4.97 -12.26 -16.90
CA ALA A 109 -4.15 -11.08 -16.60
C ALA A 109 -4.41 -10.54 -15.18
N LEU A 110 -5.66 -10.53 -14.70
CA LEU A 110 -6.00 -10.13 -13.33
C LEU A 110 -5.40 -11.07 -12.28
N VAL A 111 -5.39 -12.38 -12.55
CA VAL A 111 -4.72 -13.38 -11.69
C VAL A 111 -3.22 -13.18 -11.69
N LEU A 112 -2.60 -12.96 -12.86
CA LEU A 112 -1.16 -12.69 -12.97
C LEU A 112 -0.77 -11.42 -12.21
N CYS A 113 -1.60 -10.38 -12.22
CA CYS A 113 -1.36 -9.18 -11.41
C CYS A 113 -1.39 -9.49 -9.91
N ALA A 114 -2.33 -10.31 -9.44
CA ALA A 114 -2.38 -10.74 -8.04
C ALA A 114 -1.15 -11.58 -7.66
N VAL A 115 -0.74 -12.55 -8.51
CA VAL A 115 0.48 -13.34 -8.30
C VAL A 115 1.72 -12.45 -8.25
N ALA A 116 1.86 -11.52 -9.21
CA ALA A 116 2.96 -10.57 -9.24
C ALA A 116 2.97 -9.65 -8.00
N GLY A 117 1.80 -9.22 -7.53
CA GLY A 117 1.66 -8.45 -6.29
C GLY A 117 2.21 -9.20 -5.08
N VAL A 118 1.85 -10.48 -4.92
CA VAL A 118 2.36 -11.33 -3.84
C VAL A 118 3.86 -11.60 -3.98
N ALA A 119 4.31 -12.00 -5.17
CA ALA A 119 5.70 -12.40 -5.42
C ALA A 119 6.66 -11.22 -5.28
N LEU A 120 6.30 -10.05 -5.82
CA LEU A 120 7.10 -8.83 -5.77
C LEU A 120 6.86 -8.01 -4.50
N ARG A 121 5.90 -8.43 -3.66
CA ARG A 121 5.47 -7.73 -2.44
C ARG A 121 5.13 -6.26 -2.69
N ARG A 122 4.36 -6.02 -3.75
CA ARG A 122 3.90 -4.68 -4.17
C ARG A 122 2.37 -4.62 -4.11
N ASP A 123 1.85 -3.86 -3.16
CA ASP A 123 0.42 -3.65 -2.92
C ASP A 123 -0.28 -2.95 -4.09
N ILE A 124 0.42 -2.05 -4.80
CA ILE A 124 -0.12 -1.38 -5.99
C ILE A 124 -0.53 -2.34 -7.11
N LEU A 125 0.04 -3.55 -7.17
CA LEU A 125 -0.31 -4.55 -8.18
C LEU A 125 -1.64 -5.28 -7.88
N PHE A 126 -2.19 -5.13 -6.67
CA PHE A 126 -3.53 -5.64 -6.37
C PHE A 126 -4.63 -4.76 -6.95
N VAL A 127 -4.38 -3.46 -7.12
CA VAL A 127 -5.35 -2.49 -7.69
C VAL A 127 -5.95 -2.97 -9.01
N PRO A 128 -5.17 -3.30 -10.06
CA PRO A 128 -5.75 -3.76 -11.32
C PRO A 128 -6.58 -5.02 -11.15
N SER A 129 -6.12 -5.97 -10.32
CA SER A 129 -6.86 -7.21 -10.05
C SER A 129 -8.21 -6.91 -9.38
N THR A 130 -8.21 -6.20 -8.25
CA THR A 130 -9.43 -5.84 -7.51
C THR A 130 -10.39 -4.98 -8.35
N ALA A 131 -9.87 -3.98 -9.06
CA ALA A 131 -10.69 -3.09 -9.88
C ALA A 131 -11.30 -3.84 -11.08
N GLY A 132 -10.54 -4.74 -11.70
CA GLY A 132 -11.02 -5.57 -12.80
C GLY A 132 -12.17 -6.48 -12.38
N TRP A 133 -12.05 -7.16 -11.22
CA TRP A 133 -13.14 -7.97 -10.68
C TRP A 133 -14.37 -7.13 -10.34
N MET A 134 -14.19 -5.97 -9.68
CA MET A 134 -15.29 -5.04 -9.39
C MET A 134 -16.02 -4.58 -10.66
N ALA A 135 -15.28 -4.24 -11.71
CA ALA A 135 -15.85 -3.84 -13.00
C ALA A 135 -16.69 -4.97 -13.61
N GLY A 136 -16.22 -6.23 -13.51
CA GLY A 136 -16.98 -7.40 -13.93
C GLY A 136 -18.32 -7.54 -13.20
N PHE A 137 -18.32 -7.50 -11.87
CA PHE A 137 -19.56 -7.58 -11.08
C PHE A 137 -20.50 -6.42 -11.33
N ALA A 138 -19.96 -5.20 -11.47
CA ALA A 138 -20.77 -4.02 -11.80
C ALA A 138 -21.45 -4.17 -13.16
N MET A 139 -20.74 -4.69 -14.16
CA MET A 139 -21.30 -4.98 -15.47
C MET A 139 -22.41 -6.04 -15.40
N PHE A 140 -22.20 -7.14 -14.68
CA PHE A 140 -23.23 -8.17 -14.49
C PHE A 140 -24.45 -7.67 -13.72
N ALA A 141 -24.26 -6.86 -12.68
CA ALA A 141 -25.37 -6.24 -11.96
C ALA A 141 -26.24 -5.36 -12.87
N VAL A 142 -25.63 -4.60 -13.78
CA VAL A 142 -26.36 -3.82 -14.79
C VAL A 142 -27.14 -4.75 -15.73
N LEU A 143 -26.55 -5.85 -16.20
CA LEU A 143 -27.24 -6.83 -17.05
C LEU A 143 -28.41 -7.51 -16.33
N ASP A 144 -28.29 -7.81 -15.04
CA ASP A 144 -29.37 -8.41 -14.27
C ASP A 144 -30.57 -7.50 -14.09
N VAL A 145 -30.34 -6.18 -13.93
CA VAL A 145 -31.42 -5.18 -13.90
C VAL A 145 -32.18 -5.17 -15.24
N PHE A 146 -31.46 -5.17 -16.36
CA PHE A 146 -32.08 -5.18 -17.69
C PHE A 146 -32.80 -6.49 -18.02
N THR A 147 -32.33 -7.61 -17.48
CA THR A 147 -32.94 -8.94 -17.69
C THR A 147 -33.95 -9.33 -16.61
N GLY A 148 -34.17 -8.49 -15.59
CA GLY A 148 -35.12 -8.74 -14.50
C GLY A 148 -34.69 -9.85 -13.53
N ARG A 149 -33.40 -10.21 -13.51
CA ARG A 149 -32.83 -11.30 -12.70
C ARG A 149 -32.47 -10.84 -11.29
N TRP A 150 -33.47 -10.53 -10.46
CA TRP A 150 -33.26 -10.03 -9.09
C TRP A 150 -32.39 -10.92 -8.19
N GLY A 151 -32.46 -12.24 -8.37
CA GLY A 151 -31.60 -13.18 -7.66
C GLY A 151 -30.12 -13.05 -8.04
N GLY A 152 -29.83 -12.94 -9.34
CA GLY A 152 -28.47 -12.67 -9.84
C GLY A 152 -27.96 -11.30 -9.39
N LEU A 153 -28.83 -10.28 -9.41
CA LEU A 153 -28.47 -8.95 -8.97
C LEU A 153 -27.98 -8.94 -7.51
N ALA A 154 -28.71 -9.61 -6.61
CA ALA A 154 -28.33 -9.69 -5.21
C ALA A 154 -26.98 -10.39 -5.03
N GLU A 155 -26.72 -11.46 -5.79
CA GLU A 155 -25.45 -12.17 -5.78
C GLU A 155 -24.29 -11.28 -6.27
N HIS A 156 -24.44 -10.61 -7.41
CA HIS A 156 -23.39 -9.73 -7.95
C HIS A 156 -23.12 -8.52 -7.05
N LEU A 157 -24.15 -7.95 -6.42
CA LEU A 157 -23.99 -6.88 -5.44
C LEU A 157 -23.25 -7.35 -4.19
N LEU A 158 -23.51 -8.58 -3.72
CA LEU A 158 -22.80 -9.17 -2.59
C LEU A 158 -21.32 -9.39 -2.89
N TYR A 159 -21.00 -9.92 -4.08
CA TYR A 159 -19.60 -10.05 -4.51
C TYR A 159 -18.93 -8.69 -4.67
N LEU A 160 -19.60 -7.71 -5.30
CA LEU A 160 -19.09 -6.36 -5.44
C LEU A 160 -18.76 -5.75 -4.07
N ALA A 161 -19.67 -5.87 -3.09
CA ALA A 161 -19.45 -5.41 -1.73
C ALA A 161 -18.25 -6.10 -1.08
N GLY A 162 -18.11 -7.42 -1.25
CA GLY A 162 -16.94 -8.18 -0.79
C GLY A 162 -15.63 -7.64 -1.37
N PHE A 163 -15.59 -7.39 -2.69
CA PHE A 163 -14.41 -6.83 -3.34
C PHE A 163 -14.10 -5.39 -2.93
N VAL A 164 -15.12 -4.56 -2.69
CA VAL A 164 -14.95 -3.23 -2.10
C VAL A 164 -14.31 -3.33 -0.72
N VAL A 165 -14.79 -4.23 0.13
CA VAL A 165 -14.20 -4.50 1.45
C VAL A 165 -12.75 -4.95 1.30
N LEU A 166 -12.43 -5.87 0.40
CA LEU A 166 -11.05 -6.29 0.13
C LEU A 166 -10.14 -5.15 -0.33
N LEU A 167 -10.66 -4.25 -1.18
CA LEU A 167 -9.93 -3.05 -1.60
C LEU A 167 -9.63 -2.15 -0.40
N PHE A 168 -10.62 -1.91 0.46
CA PHE A 168 -10.44 -1.17 1.70
C PHE A 168 -9.47 -1.84 2.67
N LEU A 169 -9.47 -3.16 2.81
CA LEU A 169 -8.49 -3.85 3.63
C LEU A 169 -7.08 -3.70 3.05
N SER A 170 -6.93 -3.84 1.73
CA SER A 170 -5.63 -3.70 1.08
C SER A 170 -5.07 -2.29 1.24
N TYR A 171 -5.87 -1.25 0.99
CA TYR A 171 -5.41 0.14 1.02
C TYR A 171 -5.48 0.79 2.40
N GLY A 172 -6.53 0.50 3.18
CA GLY A 172 -6.75 1.07 4.50
C GLY A 172 -5.73 0.57 5.53
N LEU A 173 -5.27 -0.68 5.41
CA LEU A 173 -4.17 -1.19 6.24
C LEU A 173 -2.83 -0.54 5.84
N SER A 174 -2.60 -0.30 4.55
CA SER A 174 -1.42 0.45 4.08
C SER A 174 -1.39 1.89 4.60
N ALA A 175 -2.53 2.59 4.63
CA ALA A 175 -2.61 3.96 5.15
C ALA A 175 -2.31 4.06 6.65
N LYS A 176 -2.83 3.13 7.47
CA LYS A 176 -2.53 3.08 8.92
C LYS A 176 -1.07 2.74 9.18
N ALA A 177 -0.48 1.83 8.41
CA ALA A 177 0.94 1.49 8.54
C ALA A 177 1.85 2.67 8.18
N GLN A 178 1.47 3.47 7.16
CA GLN A 178 2.21 4.69 6.79
C GLN A 178 2.13 5.77 7.88
N LEU A 179 0.96 5.94 8.51
CA LEU A 179 0.79 6.88 9.63
C LEU A 179 1.55 6.44 10.90
N ALA A 180 1.61 5.14 11.19
CA ALA A 180 2.36 4.60 12.33
C ALA A 180 3.88 4.61 12.11
N SER A 181 4.33 4.57 10.84
CA SER A 181 5.74 4.60 10.46
C SER A 181 6.27 6.00 10.17
N ALA A 182 5.43 7.03 10.29
CA ALA A 182 5.87 8.42 10.19
C ALA A 182 6.89 8.66 11.31
N PRO A 183 8.09 9.17 11.02
CA PRO A 183 9.08 9.45 12.04
C PRO A 183 8.43 10.38 13.06
N ARG A 184 8.36 9.93 14.33
CA ARG A 184 8.05 10.82 15.45
C ARG A 184 8.99 12.00 15.30
N GLN A 185 8.41 13.17 15.09
CA GLN A 185 9.15 14.41 15.00
C GLN A 185 9.95 14.51 16.30
N GLU A 186 11.27 14.43 16.15
CA GLU A 186 12.25 14.48 17.22
C GLU A 186 12.22 15.90 17.80
N GLY A 187 11.22 16.15 18.65
CA GLY A 187 10.90 17.46 19.22
C GLY A 187 10.41 17.39 20.67
N ASP A 188 10.09 16.21 21.19
CA ASP A 188 9.74 15.99 22.60
C ASP A 188 10.97 15.56 23.40
N THR A 189 12.03 16.39 23.39
CA THR A 189 13.08 16.31 24.40
C THR A 189 12.67 17.26 25.53
N PRO A 190 12.48 16.80 26.79
CA PRO A 190 12.16 17.69 27.90
C PRO A 190 13.30 18.70 28.13
N PRO A 191 13.02 19.93 28.62
CA PRO A 191 14.02 20.96 28.80
C PRO A 191 14.94 20.55 29.96
N GLY A 192 16.08 19.95 29.62
CA GLY A 192 17.16 19.65 30.54
C GLY A 192 18.30 20.62 30.32
N ASP A 193 18.58 21.42 31.34
CA ASP A 193 19.64 22.42 31.42
C ASP A 193 21.01 21.88 30.97
N SER A 194 21.63 22.54 29.98
CA SER A 194 23.09 22.69 29.85
C SER A 194 23.44 23.79 28.82
N PRO A 195 24.56 24.51 29.03
CA PRO A 195 24.80 25.85 28.48
C PRO A 195 25.41 25.84 27.08
N ASP A 196 25.23 26.99 26.41
CA ASP A 196 25.85 27.47 25.18
C ASP A 196 27.12 26.73 24.73
N ASP A 197 27.05 26.10 23.55
CA ASP A 197 28.11 26.24 22.56
C ASP A 197 27.54 26.05 21.14
N GLY A 198 27.83 27.04 20.28
CA GLY A 198 27.16 27.27 19.02
C GLY A 198 27.45 26.23 17.95
N SER A 199 26.40 25.60 17.43
CA SER A 199 26.32 25.21 16.02
C SER A 199 24.86 24.89 15.63
N SER A 200 24.12 25.92 15.24
CA SER A 200 22.77 25.79 14.68
C SER A 200 22.84 25.27 13.23
N SER A 201 23.06 23.97 13.07
CA SER A 201 22.86 23.26 11.80
C SER A 201 21.66 22.32 11.89
N GLY A 202 20.46 22.91 11.95
CA GLY A 202 19.20 22.18 11.76
C GLY A 202 18.96 21.86 10.28
N PRO A 203 18.53 20.64 9.91
CA PRO A 203 18.37 20.23 8.53
C PRO A 203 16.99 20.62 8.00
N HIS A 204 16.68 21.91 7.86
CA HIS A 204 15.52 22.39 7.09
C HIS A 204 15.73 23.86 6.69
N ARG A 205 16.66 24.10 5.75
CA ARG A 205 16.67 25.38 5.03
C ARG A 205 15.50 25.38 4.05
N LEU A 206 14.38 25.92 4.52
CA LEU A 206 13.27 26.35 3.68
C LEU A 206 13.85 27.27 2.60
N THR A 207 13.38 27.12 1.35
CA THR A 207 13.83 28.00 0.27
C THR A 207 13.61 29.47 0.68
N ARG A 208 14.48 30.41 0.31
CA ARG A 208 14.36 31.83 0.74
C ARG A 208 12.93 32.40 0.61
N THR A 209 12.18 31.93 -0.39
CA THR A 209 10.77 32.29 -0.61
C THR A 209 9.82 31.77 0.48
N GLN A 210 10.04 30.55 0.99
CA GLN A 210 9.29 29.98 2.11
C GLN A 210 9.62 30.68 3.43
N GLU A 211 10.87 31.12 3.63
CA GLU A 211 11.25 31.92 4.80
C GLU A 211 10.52 33.28 4.80
N PHE A 212 10.41 33.94 3.64
CA PHE A 212 9.61 35.16 3.51
C PHE A 212 8.11 34.92 3.74
N ALA A 213 7.56 33.81 3.24
CA ALA A 213 6.15 33.48 3.45
C ALA A 213 5.84 33.23 4.94
N LEU A 214 6.72 32.53 5.65
CA LEU A 214 6.55 32.27 7.08
C LEU A 214 6.73 33.53 7.93
N GLN A 215 7.68 34.42 7.57
CA GLN A 215 7.79 35.73 8.22
C GLN A 215 6.55 36.60 8.01
N ALA A 216 5.96 36.57 6.81
CA ALA A 216 4.73 37.30 6.52
C ALA A 216 3.55 36.78 7.36
N ILE A 217 3.40 35.46 7.49
CA ILE A 217 2.34 34.83 8.29
C ILE A 217 2.52 35.12 9.78
N ASN A 218 3.74 35.02 10.32
CA ASN A 218 4.00 35.32 11.73
C ASN A 218 3.75 36.80 12.07
N ARG A 219 4.08 37.72 11.15
CA ARG A 219 3.76 39.15 11.32
C ARG A 219 2.25 39.41 11.31
N ALA A 220 1.51 38.74 10.42
CA ALA A 220 0.05 38.86 10.39
C ALA A 220 -0.60 38.28 11.67
N ALA A 221 -0.12 37.14 12.15
CA ALA A 221 -0.62 36.53 13.39
C ALA A 221 -0.37 37.42 14.62
N ALA A 222 0.79 38.07 14.71
CA ALA A 222 1.11 39.00 15.79
C ALA A 222 0.19 40.24 15.81
N LEU A 223 -0.29 40.68 14.65
CA LEU A 223 -1.24 41.81 14.53
C LEU A 223 -2.69 41.42 14.82
N THR A 224 -3.01 40.13 14.75
CA THR A 224 -4.38 39.60 14.95
C THR A 224 -4.56 38.92 16.30
N GLY A 225 -3.52 38.89 17.14
CA GLY A 225 -3.56 38.31 18.48
C GLY A 225 -4.45 39.10 19.45
N PRO A 226 -4.97 38.46 20.53
CA PRO A 226 -5.91 39.08 21.45
C PRO A 226 -5.31 40.31 22.14
N ARG A 227 -5.96 41.47 21.98
CA ARG A 227 -5.57 42.70 22.71
C ARG A 227 -5.62 42.43 24.23
N PRO A 228 -4.57 42.79 25.00
CA PRO A 228 -4.63 42.73 26.45
C PRO A 228 -5.78 43.60 26.94
N ARG A 229 -6.72 43.00 27.67
CA ARG A 229 -7.83 43.71 28.30
C ARG A 229 -7.24 44.53 29.46
N PRO A 230 -7.46 45.86 29.52
CA PRO A 230 -6.92 46.67 30.59
C PRO A 230 -7.44 46.17 31.93
N GLY A 231 -6.51 45.84 32.82
CA GLY A 231 -6.81 45.38 34.18
C GLY A 231 -7.54 46.47 34.95
N ARG A 232 -8.66 46.09 35.58
CA ARG A 232 -9.39 46.93 36.52
C ARG A 232 -8.58 46.97 37.81
N HIS A 233 -8.01 48.12 38.14
CA HIS A 233 -7.46 48.38 39.47
C HIS A 233 -8.64 48.62 40.41
N ASP A 234 -8.74 47.78 41.44
CA ASP A 234 -9.54 48.02 42.64
C ASP A 234 -8.67 48.76 43.68
#